data_AF-A0A4Q5QHX9-F1
#
_entry.id   AF-A0A4Q5QHX9-F1
#
_cell.length_a   1.000
_cell.length_b   1.000
_cell.length_c   1.000
_cell.angle_alpha   90.00
_cell.angle_beta   90.00
_cell.angle_gamma   90.00
#
_symmetry.space_group_name_H-M   'P 1'
#
loop_
_entity.id
_entity.type
_entity.pdbx_description
1 polymer ?
#
loop_
_entity_poly.entity_id
_entity_poly.type
_entity_poly.pdbx_seq_one_letter_code
_entity_poly.pdbx_strand_id
1 'polypeptide(L)' 'FLYERLIGAEVRPWLPSAFCAAAALPHLHPELRRKLLQSISEAAATASGWSNRQPAFFPYWVEKVDSGTTLAS' A
#
# COMPACT_ATOMS: atom_id res chain seq x y z
N PHE A 1 -4.24 -4.48 3.12
CA PHE A 1 -5.60 -4.71 3.67
C PHE A 1 -6.60 -5.25 2.66
N LEU A 2 -6.88 -4.59 1.53
CA LEU A 2 -7.85 -5.10 0.53
C LEU A 2 -7.31 -6.29 -0.29
N TYR A 3 -6.08 -6.17 -0.81
CA TYR A 3 -5.39 -7.21 -1.58
C TYR A 3 -5.10 -8.49 -0.77
N GLU A 4 -4.92 -8.35 0.55
CA GLU A 4 -4.74 -9.49 1.45
C GLU A 4 -6.01 -10.33 1.61
N ARG A 5 -7.19 -9.81 1.29
CA ARG A 5 -8.43 -10.61 1.23
C ARG A 5 -8.54 -11.42 -0.06
N LEU A 6 -7.97 -10.92 -1.15
CA LEU A 6 -7.96 -11.60 -2.45
C LEU A 6 -6.92 -12.71 -2.51
N ILE A 7 -5.73 -12.47 -1.96
CA ILE A 7 -4.55 -13.36 -2.12
C ILE A 7 -4.17 -14.05 -0.79
N GLY A 8 -4.72 -13.61 0.34
CA GLY A 8 -4.44 -14.17 1.67
C GLY A 8 -3.25 -13.51 2.38
N ALA A 9 -3.07 -13.83 3.66
CA ALA A 9 -1.98 -13.29 4.49
C ALA A 9 -0.60 -13.81 4.07
N GLU A 10 -0.54 -14.93 3.35
CA GLU A 10 0.71 -15.57 2.90
C GLU A 10 1.45 -14.75 1.83
N VAL A 11 0.78 -13.81 1.18
CA VAL A 11 1.42 -12.94 0.17
C VAL A 11 2.31 -11.85 0.79
N ARG A 12 2.11 -11.55 2.08
CA ARG A 12 2.76 -10.44 2.81
C ARG A 12 4.28 -10.36 2.63
N PRO A 13 5.05 -11.47 2.73
CA PRO A 13 6.50 -11.43 2.55
C PRO A 13 6.95 -11.03 1.15
N TRP A 14 6.09 -11.21 0.14
CA TRP A 14 6.39 -10.91 -1.26
C TRP A 14 6.06 -9.46 -1.66
N LEU A 15 5.24 -8.77 -0.85
CA LEU A 15 4.81 -7.40 -1.14
C LEU A 15 5.98 -6.39 -1.22
N PRO A 16 6.99 -6.41 -0.33
CA PRO A 16 8.13 -5.51 -0.46
C PRO A 16 8.90 -5.72 -1.76
N SER A 17 9.16 -6.97 -2.15
CA SER A 17 9.86 -7.27 -3.40
C SER A 17 9.05 -6.83 -4.63
N ALA A 18 7.73 -7.07 -4.64
CA ALA A 18 6.84 -6.61 -5.69
C ALA A 18 6.79 -5.08 -5.79
N PHE A 19 6.74 -4.39 -4.65
CA PHE A 19 6.80 -2.93 -4.58
C PHE A 19 8.13 -2.39 -5.12
N CYS A 20 9.26 -2.93 -4.68
CA CYS A 20 10.58 -2.53 -5.14
C CYS A 20 10.75 -2.74 -6.65
N ALA A 21 10.28 -3.88 -7.17
CA ALA A 21 10.29 -4.17 -8.61
C ALA A 21 9.45 -3.14 -9.40
N ALA A 22 8.24 -2.83 -8.92
CA ALA A 22 7.37 -1.85 -9.55
C ALA A 22 7.96 -0.43 -9.50
N ALA A 23 8.54 -0.04 -8.38
CA ALA A 23 9.20 1.26 -8.21
C ALA A 23 10.42 1.41 -9.13
N ALA A 24 11.13 0.33 -9.43
CA ALA A 24 12.34 0.33 -10.25
C ALA A 24 12.10 0.34 -11.77
N LEU A 25 10.85 0.31 -12.24
CA LEU A 25 10.56 0.17 -13.67
C LEU A 25 11.10 1.35 -14.51
N PRO A 26 11.61 1.10 -15.73
CA PRO A 26 12.26 2.11 -16.56
C PRO A 26 11.31 3.19 -17.07
N HIS A 27 10.00 2.91 -17.12
CA HIS A 27 8.98 3.88 -17.53
C HIS A 27 8.65 4.91 -16.45
N LEU A 28 9.08 4.71 -15.20
CA LEU A 28 8.96 5.73 -14.16
C LEU A 28 10.06 6.77 -14.31
N HIS A 29 9.69 8.04 -14.11
CA HIS A 29 10.64 9.13 -14.01
C HIS A 29 11.68 8.84 -12.89
N PRO A 30 12.98 9.07 -13.11
CA PRO A 30 14.04 8.72 -12.14
C PRO A 30 13.80 9.27 -10.73
N GLU A 31 13.31 10.51 -10.62
CA GLU A 31 12.99 11.11 -9.32
C GLU A 31 11.84 10.42 -8.60
N LEU A 32 10.87 9.90 -9.35
CA LEU A 32 9.74 9.16 -8.77
C LEU A 32 10.21 7.80 -8.25
N ARG A 33 11.06 7.09 -9.01
CA ARG A 33 11.70 5.85 -8.56
C ARG A 33 12.44 6.05 -7.24
N ARG A 34 13.26 7.11 -7.15
CA ARG A 34 13.99 7.45 -5.93
C ARG A 34 13.06 7.70 -4.75
N LYS A 35 12.02 8.51 -4.94
CA LYS A 35 11.02 8.80 -3.90
C LYS A 35 10.30 7.53 -3.42
N LEU A 36 9.91 6.65 -4.33
CA LEU A 36 9.23 5.40 -4.00
C LEU A 36 10.14 4.45 -3.20
N LEU A 37 11.38 4.25 -3.64
CA LEU A 37 12.34 3.41 -2.93
C LEU A 37 12.73 3.98 -1.56
N GLN A 38 12.74 5.31 -1.39
CA GLN A 38 12.97 5.96 -0.10
C GLN A 38 11.74 5.95 0.82
N SER A 39 10.54 5.69 0.28
CA SER A 39 9.30 5.70 1.06
C SER A 39 9.08 4.42 1.88
N ILE A 40 9.76 3.33 1.53
CA ILE A 40 9.73 2.08 2.29
C ILE A 40 10.89 2.08 3.30
N SER A 41 10.58 1.79 4.57
CA SER A 41 11.61 1.64 5.59
C SER A 41 12.31 0.29 5.47
N GLU A 42 13.58 0.23 5.88
CA GLU A 42 14.35 -1.02 5.91
C GLU A 42 13.63 -2.09 6.74
N ALA A 43 13.12 -1.71 7.93
CA ALA A 43 12.37 -2.62 8.80
C ALA A 43 11.11 -3.20 8.14
N ALA A 44 10.45 -2.47 7.24
CA ALA A 44 9.30 -2.98 6.48
C ALA A 44 9.75 -3.89 5.32
N ALA A 45 10.92 -3.62 4.74
CA ALA A 45 11.47 -4.42 3.65
C ALA A 45 12.10 -5.75 4.13
N THR A 46 12.66 -5.78 5.33
CA THR A 46 13.39 -6.93 5.90
C THR A 46 12.69 -7.56 7.10
N ALA A 47 11.41 -7.22 7.33
CA ALA A 47 10.63 -7.72 8.46
C ALA A 47 10.79 -9.25 8.60
N SER A 48 11.34 -9.68 9.73
CA SER A 48 11.68 -11.08 10.02
C SER A 48 10.45 -12.00 10.13
N GLY A 49 9.26 -11.42 10.29
CA GLY A 49 8.01 -12.15 10.34
C GLY A 49 6.83 -11.28 9.95
N TRP A 50 6.03 -11.76 9.01
CA TRP A 50 4.73 -11.18 8.69
C TRP A 50 3.66 -11.90 9.50
N SER A 51 2.67 -11.17 10.01
CA SER A 51 1.60 -11.79 10.78
C SER A 51 0.82 -12.78 9.89
N ASN A 52 0.58 -14.00 10.38
CA ASN A 52 -0.32 -14.95 9.75
C ASN A 52 -1.80 -14.71 10.10
N ARG A 53 -2.08 -13.70 10.94
CA ARG A 53 -3.46 -13.34 11.29
C ARG A 53 -4.20 -12.92 10.02
N GLN A 54 -5.29 -13.64 9.76
CA GLN A 54 -6.24 -13.36 8.68
C GLN A 54 -6.74 -11.91 8.77
N PRO A 55 -6.91 -11.22 7.62
CA PRO A 55 -7.39 -9.84 7.61
C PRO A 55 -8.83 -9.76 8.12
N ALA A 56 -9.02 -9.07 9.25
CA ALA A 56 -10.33 -8.91 9.89
C ALA A 56 -10.97 -7.52 9.67
N PHE A 57 -10.38 -6.67 8.81
CA PHE A 57 -10.95 -5.37 8.51
C PHE A 57 -12.17 -5.53 7.60
N PHE A 58 -13.33 -5.12 8.11
CA PHE A 58 -14.56 -4.95 7.36
C PHE A 58 -14.80 -3.44 7.27
N PRO A 59 -14.60 -2.81 6.09
CA PRO A 59 -14.91 -1.40 5.96
C PRO A 59 -16.40 -1.20 6.26
N TYR A 60 -16.71 -0.23 7.11
CA TYR A 60 -18.07 0.26 7.25
C TYR A 60 -18.42 1.04 5.98
N TRP A 61 -19.70 0.99 5.60
CA TRP A 61 -20.20 1.87 4.56
C TRP A 61 -19.98 3.32 5.00
N VAL A 62 -19.30 4.11 4.17
CA VAL A 62 -19.11 5.54 4.38
C VAL A 62 -19.96 6.24 3.35
N GLU A 63 -20.86 7.12 3.80
CA GLU A 63 -21.64 7.96 2.90
C GLU A 63 -20.71 8.82 2.03
N LYS A 64 -21.09 8.98 0.77
CA LYS A 64 -20.33 9.79 -0.17
C LYS A 64 -20.33 11.24 0.34
N VAL A 65 -19.16 11.75 0.68
CA VAL A 65 -19.01 13.18 0.99
C VAL A 65 -19.12 13.94 -0.32
N ASP A 66 -20.25 14.60 -0.56
CA ASP A 66 -20.35 15.49 -1.71
C ASP A 66 -19.36 16.64 -1.50
N SER A 67 -18.37 16.73 -2.39
CA SER A 67 -17.28 17.72 -2.33
C SER A 67 -17.74 19.12 -2.72
N GLY A 68 -19.02 19.42 -2.58
CA GLY A 68 -19.66 20.66 -2.99
C GLY A 68 -20.26 21.37 -1.79
N THR A 69 -19.73 22.57 -1.53
CA THR A 69 -20.25 23.62 -0.62
C THR A 69 -19.53 23.77 0.71
N THR A 70 -18.30 24.30 0.64
CA THR A 70 -17.88 25.35 1.57
C THR A 70 -17.08 26.39 0.79
N LEU A 71 -17.75 27.50 0.46
CA LEU A 71 -17.26 28.89 0.48
C LEU A 71 -18.24 29.79 -0.29
N ALA A 72 -19.30 30.23 0.39
CA ALA A 72 -19.92 31.55 0.21
C ALA A 72 -21.12 31.71 1.17
N SER A 73 -20.89 32.19 2.39
CA SER A 73 -21.57 33.36 2.98
C SER A 73 -20.88 33.75 4.29
#